data_AF-A0A0A8HLW1-F1
#
_entry.id   AF-A0A0A8HLW1-F1
#
_cell.length_a   1.000
_cell.length_b   1.000
_cell.length_c   1.000
_cell.angle_alpha   90.00
_cell.angle_beta   90.00
_cell.angle_gamma   90.00
#
_symmetry.space_group_name_H-M   'P 1'
#
loop_
_entity.id
_entity.type
_entity.pdbx_description
1 polymer ?
#
loop_
_entity_poly.entity_id
_entity_poly.type
_entity_poly.pdbx_seq_one_letter_code
_entity_poly.pdbx_strand_id
1 'polypeptide(L)'
;MHILDINKNYRIRFEDAVYIDKNNETIAYETLHKVGNSKDKCYVVLNYIKILSGKSDEFETECLSKDSGMEDLEGFHSYYFLKPIGKVDHYLVVTVWKDAHFFDNWIQSKKYLKAFNEIVECDIVNRQLTYRISFYDQHFKRS
;
A
#
# COMPACT_ATOMS: atom_id res chain seq x y z
N MET A 1 -6.21 -13.88 5.28
CA MET A 1 -7.28 -12.96 4.80
C MET A 1 -7.10 -12.74 3.30
N HIS A 2 -8.16 -12.47 2.54
CA HIS A 2 -8.10 -12.39 1.08
C HIS A 2 -8.97 -11.25 0.54
N ILE A 3 -8.40 -10.40 -0.31
CA ILE A 3 -9.11 -9.30 -0.99
C ILE A 3 -9.08 -9.59 -2.49
N LEU A 4 -10.23 -9.43 -3.16
CA LEU A 4 -10.34 -9.56 -4.60
C LEU A 4 -10.94 -8.29 -5.19
N ASP A 5 -10.29 -7.73 -6.21
CA ASP A 5 -10.87 -6.65 -7.01
C ASP A 5 -12.16 -7.12 -7.69
N ILE A 6 -13.14 -6.21 -7.83
CA ILE A 6 -14.41 -6.47 -8.52
C ILE A 6 -14.22 -6.98 -9.95
N ASN A 7 -13.17 -6.52 -10.64
CA ASN A 7 -12.84 -6.97 -11.99
C ASN A 7 -11.98 -8.24 -12.01
N LYS A 8 -11.64 -8.79 -10.84
CA LYS A 8 -10.78 -9.97 -10.66
C LYS A 8 -9.37 -9.83 -11.26
N ASN A 9 -8.94 -8.60 -11.52
CA ASN A 9 -7.61 -8.32 -12.06
C ASN A 9 -6.53 -8.33 -10.96
N TYR A 10 -6.95 -8.07 -9.73
CA TYR A 10 -6.08 -8.04 -8.56
C TYR A 10 -6.61 -8.96 -7.47
N ARG A 11 -5.72 -9.78 -6.95
CA ARG A 11 -5.97 -10.63 -5.79
C ARG A 11 -4.86 -10.43 -4.77
N ILE A 12 -5.22 -10.11 -3.53
CA ILE A 12 -4.27 -9.96 -2.43
C ILE A 12 -4.54 -11.05 -1.39
N ARG A 13 -3.53 -11.86 -1.09
CA ARG A 13 -3.60 -12.92 -0.09
C ARG A 13 -2.64 -12.60 1.05
N PHE A 14 -3.18 -12.44 2.24
CA PHE A 14 -2.43 -12.21 3.47
C PHE A 14 -2.33 -13.55 4.22
N GLU A 15 -1.19 -14.20 4.07
CA GLU A 15 -0.80 -15.50 4.67
C GLU A 15 0.52 -15.30 5.44
N ASP A 16 1.47 -16.23 5.38
CA ASP A 16 2.82 -16.08 5.96
C ASP A 16 3.62 -14.95 5.26
N ALA A 17 3.31 -14.73 3.99
CA ALA A 17 3.73 -13.58 3.19
C ALA A 17 2.48 -12.94 2.55
N VAL A 18 2.63 -11.73 2.01
CA VAL A 18 1.58 -11.11 1.22
C VAL A 18 1.80 -11.44 -0.25
N TYR A 19 0.83 -12.10 -0.87
CA TYR A 19 0.88 -12.43 -2.30
C TYR A 19 -0.06 -11.53 -3.08
N ILE A 20 0.42 -11.01 -4.20
CA ILE A 20 -0.38 -10.22 -5.13
C ILE A 20 -0.37 -10.89 -6.48
N ASP A 21 -1.55 -11.35 -6.88
CA ASP A 21 -1.76 -11.91 -8.21
C ASP A 21 -2.31 -10.81 -9.12
N LYS A 22 -1.60 -10.54 -10.21
CA LYS A 22 -1.93 -9.54 -11.24
C LYS A 22 -1.53 -10.09 -12.62
N ASN A 23 -2.44 -10.12 -13.58
CA ASN A 23 -2.15 -10.52 -14.98
C ASN A 23 -1.40 -11.86 -15.12
N ASN A 24 -1.76 -12.87 -14.31
CA ASN A 24 -1.10 -14.19 -14.23
C ASN A 24 0.31 -14.19 -13.62
N GLU A 25 0.78 -13.07 -13.08
CA GLU A 25 1.99 -13.00 -12.27
C GLU A 25 1.60 -12.96 -10.79
N THR A 26 2.30 -13.75 -9.98
CA THR A 26 2.20 -13.71 -8.52
C THR A 26 3.50 -13.15 -7.97
N ILE A 27 3.41 -12.04 -7.25
CA ILE A 27 4.55 -11.46 -6.53
C ILE A 27 4.33 -11.68 -5.04
N ALA A 28 5.36 -12.22 -4.38
CA ALA A 28 5.38 -12.41 -2.93
C ALA A 28 6.09 -11.24 -2.25
N TYR A 29 5.56 -10.84 -1.10
CA TYR A 29 6.09 -9.75 -0.30
C TYR A 29 6.21 -10.14 1.16
N GLU A 30 7.32 -9.73 1.78
CA GLU A 30 7.51 -9.73 3.22
C GLU A 30 6.86 -8.49 3.84
N THR A 31 6.22 -8.66 4.99
CA THR A 31 5.64 -7.51 5.71
C THR A 31 6.68 -6.90 6.64
N LEU A 32 7.17 -5.71 6.31
CA LEU A 32 8.11 -4.96 7.16
C LEU A 32 7.39 -4.21 8.28
N HIS A 33 6.21 -3.67 7.99
CA HIS A 33 5.40 -2.96 8.97
C HIS A 33 3.91 -3.15 8.68
N LYS A 34 3.11 -3.28 9.74
CA LYS A 34 1.67 -3.43 9.65
C LYS A 34 1.00 -2.63 10.77
N VAL A 35 -0.05 -1.92 10.40
CA VAL A 35 -0.92 -1.19 11.33
C VAL A 35 -2.38 -1.60 11.07
N GLY A 36 -3.15 -1.74 12.14
CA GLY A 36 -4.57 -2.08 12.07
C GLY A 36 -4.83 -3.51 11.55
N ASN A 37 -6.08 -3.75 11.13
CA ASN A 37 -6.50 -5.02 10.56
C ASN A 37 -7.42 -4.76 9.37
N SER A 38 -7.10 -5.37 8.25
CA SER A 38 -7.92 -5.25 7.06
C SER A 38 -9.27 -5.95 7.23
N LYS A 39 -10.26 -5.47 6.47
CA LYS A 39 -11.66 -5.88 6.52
C LYS A 39 -12.19 -6.07 5.10
N ASP A 40 -13.16 -6.95 4.93
CA ASP A 40 -13.91 -7.08 3.69
C ASP A 40 -14.75 -5.82 3.41
N LYS A 41 -15.25 -5.66 2.18
CA LYS A 41 -16.07 -4.49 1.78
C LYS A 41 -15.34 -3.16 2.02
N CYS A 42 -14.12 -3.09 1.53
CA CYS A 42 -13.25 -1.94 1.70
C CYS A 42 -12.84 -1.34 0.36
N TYR A 43 -12.23 -0.17 0.43
CA TYR A 43 -11.47 0.43 -0.65
C TYR A 43 -9.98 0.21 -0.39
N VAL A 44 -9.28 -0.34 -1.36
CA VAL A 44 -7.86 -0.71 -1.27
C VAL A 44 -7.04 0.16 -2.19
N VAL A 45 -5.93 0.67 -1.68
CA VAL A 45 -4.96 1.46 -2.44
C VAL A 45 -3.60 0.81 -2.32
N LEU A 46 -2.99 0.55 -3.48
CA LEU A 46 -1.67 -0.05 -3.68
C LEU A 46 -0.74 1.01 -4.25
N ASN A 47 0.31 1.38 -3.52
CA ASN A 47 1.36 2.28 -4.01
C ASN A 47 2.62 1.45 -4.28
N TYR A 48 2.92 1.23 -5.55
CA TYR A 48 4.13 0.55 -6.00
C TYR A 48 5.26 1.56 -6.08
N ILE A 49 6.26 1.43 -5.22
CA ILE A 49 7.37 2.37 -5.06
C ILE A 49 8.63 1.73 -5.62
N LYS A 50 9.15 2.27 -6.72
CA LYS A 50 10.41 1.80 -7.31
C LYS A 50 11.57 2.49 -6.60
N ILE A 51 12.45 1.70 -5.99
CA ILE A 51 13.66 2.22 -5.35
C ILE A 51 14.83 2.14 -6.32
N LEU A 52 15.75 3.10 -6.22
CA LEU A 52 17.02 3.05 -6.96
C LEU A 52 17.89 1.90 -6.44
N SER A 53 18.67 1.30 -7.35
CA SER A 53 19.54 0.18 -6.99
C SER A 53 20.49 0.54 -5.84
N GLY A 54 20.56 -0.32 -4.83
CA GLY A 54 21.42 -0.13 -3.65
C GLY A 54 20.90 0.86 -2.61
N LYS A 55 19.66 1.32 -2.71
CA LYS A 55 19.05 2.27 -1.76
C LYS A 55 17.94 1.69 -0.88
N SER A 56 17.74 0.37 -0.93
CA SER A 56 16.70 -0.32 -0.15
C SER A 56 16.82 -0.10 1.36
N ASP A 57 18.02 -0.25 1.93
CA ASP A 57 18.23 -0.14 3.38
C ASP A 57 17.97 1.28 3.92
N GLU A 58 18.37 2.29 3.15
CA GLU A 58 18.10 3.70 3.43
C GLU A 58 16.60 3.97 3.39
N PHE A 59 15.91 3.46 2.36
CA PHE A 59 14.47 3.58 2.22
C PHE A 59 13.69 2.91 3.36
N GLU A 60 14.08 1.69 3.74
CA GLU A 60 13.46 0.95 4.85
C GLU A 60 13.62 1.72 6.17
N THR A 61 14.81 2.26 6.44
CA THR A 61 15.09 3.05 7.65
C THR A 61 14.23 4.31 7.70
N GLU A 62 14.17 5.06 6.60
CA GLU A 62 13.34 6.26 6.48
C GLU A 62 11.84 5.96 6.63
N CYS A 63 11.34 4.88 6.03
CA CYS A 63 9.93 4.50 6.16
C CYS A 63 9.58 4.00 7.56
N LEU A 64 10.45 3.23 8.22
CA LEU A 64 10.20 2.67 9.54
C LEU A 64 10.35 3.70 10.68
N SER A 65 11.17 4.73 10.47
CA SER A 65 11.33 5.84 11.45
C SER A 65 10.14 6.80 11.45
N LYS A 66 9.32 6.80 10.39
CA LYS A 66 8.16 7.68 10.26
C LYS A 66 6.94 7.00 10.87
N ASP A 67 6.36 7.66 11.88
CA ASP A 67 5.04 7.29 12.37
C ASP A 67 4.01 7.52 11.25
N SER A 68 3.27 6.46 10.91
CA SER A 68 2.17 6.54 9.95
C SER A 68 1.12 7.55 10.40
N GLY A 69 0.88 7.68 11.71
CA GLY A 69 -0.11 8.57 12.30
C GLY A 69 -1.51 8.40 11.70
N MET A 70 -1.79 7.21 11.16
CA MET A 70 -3.00 6.86 10.41
C MET A 70 -4.07 6.21 11.29
N GLU A 71 -3.69 5.65 12.45
CA GLU A 71 -4.59 4.84 13.29
C GLU A 71 -5.84 5.60 13.73
N ASP A 72 -5.71 6.90 13.99
CA ASP A 72 -6.79 7.77 14.45
C ASP A 72 -7.64 8.34 13.30
N LEU A 73 -7.34 8.01 12.05
CA LEU A 73 -8.07 8.56 10.91
C LEU A 73 -9.42 7.88 10.73
N GLU A 74 -10.45 8.69 10.55
CA GLU A 74 -11.78 8.18 10.28
C GLU A 74 -11.80 7.36 8.99
N GLY A 75 -12.39 6.16 9.07
CA GLY A 75 -12.51 5.26 7.92
C GLY A 75 -11.21 4.54 7.53
N PHE A 76 -10.11 4.72 8.25
CA PHE A 76 -8.91 3.90 8.09
C PHE A 76 -9.14 2.49 8.67
N HIS A 77 -8.59 1.46 8.01
CA HIS A 77 -8.68 0.07 8.49
C HIS A 77 -7.30 -0.54 8.72
N SER A 78 -6.39 -0.39 7.76
CA SER A 78 -5.05 -0.96 7.89
C SER A 78 -4.06 -0.37 6.91
N TYR A 79 -2.80 -0.46 7.30
CA TYR A 79 -1.63 -0.11 6.49
C TYR A 79 -0.66 -1.29 6.48
N TYR A 80 -0.04 -1.55 5.34
CA TYR A 80 1.01 -2.55 5.17
C TYR A 80 2.16 -1.93 4.39
N PHE A 81 3.36 -2.01 4.94
CA PHE A 81 4.60 -1.74 4.24
C PHE A 81 5.26 -3.06 3.87
N LEU A 82 5.38 -3.30 2.58
CA LEU A 82 5.72 -4.59 2.03
C LEU A 82 7.01 -4.51 1.21
N LYS A 83 7.93 -5.42 1.50
CA LYS A 83 9.19 -5.61 0.77
C LYS A 83 9.04 -6.74 -0.23
N PRO A 84 9.38 -6.55 -1.51
CA PRO A 84 9.30 -7.62 -2.50
C PRO A 84 10.30 -8.74 -2.19
N ILE A 85 9.86 -9.99 -2.33
CA ILE A 85 10.73 -11.16 -2.22
C ILE A 85 11.25 -11.52 -3.61
N GLY A 86 12.58 -11.51 -3.80
CA GLY A 86 13.23 -11.91 -5.05
C GLY A 86 13.74 -10.73 -5.88
N LYS A 87 13.61 -10.81 -7.22
CA LYS A 87 14.20 -9.85 -8.19
C LYS A 87 13.29 -8.66 -8.53
N VAL A 88 12.22 -8.44 -7.78
CA VAL A 88 11.31 -7.31 -8.00
C VAL A 88 11.79 -6.17 -7.10
N ASP A 89 12.01 -4.98 -7.65
CA ASP A 89 12.50 -3.83 -6.85
C ASP A 89 11.40 -2.81 -6.54
N HIS A 90 10.14 -3.24 -6.62
CA HIS A 90 9.00 -2.42 -6.23
C HIS A 90 8.58 -2.78 -4.81
N TYR A 91 8.84 -1.88 -3.87
CA TYR A 91 8.18 -1.88 -2.58
C TYR A 91 6.71 -1.59 -2.77
N LEU A 92 5.91 -2.03 -1.82
CA LEU A 92 4.48 -1.86 -1.90
C LEU A 92 3.93 -1.34 -0.58
N VAL A 93 3.25 -0.20 -0.65
CA VAL A 93 2.46 0.32 0.45
C VAL A 93 0.99 0.07 0.16
N VAL A 94 0.36 -0.75 1.00
CA VAL A 94 -1.07 -1.05 0.93
C VAL A 94 -1.80 -0.27 2.01
N THR A 95 -2.83 0.48 1.64
CA THR A 95 -3.74 1.10 2.60
C THR A 95 -5.17 0.66 2.33
N VAL A 96 -5.90 0.35 3.39
CA VAL A 96 -7.27 -0.15 3.33
C VAL A 96 -8.16 0.82 4.08
N TRP A 97 -9.25 1.21 3.42
CA TRP A 97 -10.17 2.24 3.85
C TRP A 97 -11.61 1.74 3.77
N LYS A 98 -12.50 2.40 4.52
CA LYS A 98 -13.93 2.13 4.47
C LYS A 98 -14.52 2.48 3.10
N ASP A 99 -14.11 3.60 2.51
CA ASP A 99 -14.52 4.07 1.19
C ASP A 99 -13.41 4.97 0.60
N ALA A 100 -13.41 5.15 -0.72
CA ALA A 100 -12.57 6.09 -1.44
C ALA A 100 -12.68 7.51 -0.90
N HIS A 101 -13.87 7.94 -0.44
CA HIS A 101 -14.02 9.29 0.14
C HIS A 101 -13.12 9.54 1.36
N PHE A 102 -12.93 8.53 2.23
CA PHE A 102 -12.05 8.66 3.40
C PHE A 102 -10.58 8.76 2.97
N PHE A 103 -10.18 7.97 1.97
CA PHE A 103 -8.86 8.09 1.37
C PHE A 103 -8.66 9.47 0.73
N ASP A 104 -9.63 9.96 -0.05
CA ASP A 104 -9.55 11.25 -0.73
C ASP A 104 -9.43 12.42 0.26
N ASN A 105 -10.20 12.39 1.34
CA ASN A 105 -10.10 13.38 2.42
C ASN A 105 -8.73 13.34 3.10
N TRP A 106 -8.21 12.14 3.33
CA TRP A 106 -6.90 11.97 3.94
C TRP A 106 -5.77 12.45 3.03
N ILE A 107 -5.79 12.14 1.73
CA ILE A 107 -4.72 12.60 0.83
C ILE A 107 -4.71 14.12 0.63
N GLN A 108 -5.86 14.77 0.82
CA GLN A 108 -5.97 16.23 0.83
C GLN A 108 -5.50 16.85 2.16
N SER A 109 -5.30 16.03 3.20
CA SER A 109 -4.79 16.51 4.47
C SER A 109 -3.31 16.90 4.36
N LYS A 110 -2.93 17.99 5.03
CA LYS A 110 -1.53 18.44 5.10
C LYS A 110 -0.59 17.39 5.71
N LYS A 111 -1.13 16.51 6.58
CA LYS A 111 -0.37 15.44 7.24
C LYS A 111 0.05 14.36 6.25
N TYR A 112 -0.84 13.95 5.34
CA TYR A 112 -0.50 13.00 4.27
C TYR A 112 0.46 13.57 3.26
N LEU A 113 0.17 14.76 2.73
CA LEU A 113 1.02 15.42 1.74
C LEU A 113 2.45 15.51 2.24
N LYS A 114 2.66 15.84 3.52
CA LYS A 114 3.98 15.87 4.13
C LYS A 114 4.63 14.48 4.19
N ALA A 115 3.98 13.49 4.80
CA ALA A 115 4.57 12.15 4.97
C ALA A 115 4.82 11.43 3.63
N PHE A 116 3.86 11.47 2.70
CA PHE A 116 3.96 10.80 1.41
C PHE A 116 4.89 11.53 0.45
N ASN A 117 4.87 12.86 0.38
CA ASN A 117 5.86 13.58 -0.41
C ASN A 117 7.25 13.38 0.17
N GLU A 118 7.45 13.39 1.49
CA GLU A 118 8.79 13.13 2.04
C GLU A 118 9.31 11.71 1.72
N ILE A 119 8.43 10.73 1.48
CA ILE A 119 8.81 9.37 1.08
C ILE A 119 9.04 9.29 -0.44
N VAL A 120 8.15 9.85 -1.25
CA VAL A 120 8.19 9.75 -2.72
C VAL A 120 9.09 10.81 -3.37
N GLU A 121 9.33 11.92 -2.69
CA GLU A 121 10.21 12.99 -3.13
C GLU A 121 11.68 12.77 -2.73
N CYS A 122 11.98 11.75 -1.94
CA CYS A 122 13.34 11.39 -1.63
C CYS A 122 14.10 10.96 -2.90
N ASP A 123 15.37 11.38 -3.02
CA ASP A 123 16.25 11.10 -4.18
C ASP A 123 16.49 9.60 -4.42
N ILE A 124 16.08 8.74 -3.48
CA ILE A 124 16.19 7.29 -3.55
C ILE A 124 15.02 6.61 -4.28
N VAL A 125 13.93 7.34 -4.57
CA VAL A 125 12.73 6.81 -5.25
C VAL A 125 12.74 7.20 -6.73
N ASN A 126 12.58 6.21 -7.60
CA ASN A 126 12.33 6.45 -9.01
C ASN A 126 10.84 6.80 -9.22
N ARG A 127 10.56 8.11 -9.30
CA ARG A 127 9.20 8.64 -9.45
C ARG A 127 8.53 8.24 -10.76
N GLN A 128 9.30 8.04 -11.84
CA GLN A 128 8.74 7.67 -13.15
C GLN A 128 8.22 6.23 -13.18
N LEU A 129 8.77 5.36 -12.33
CA LEU A 129 8.42 3.94 -12.24
C LEU A 129 7.60 3.59 -11.00
N THR A 130 7.29 4.61 -10.19
CA THR A 130 6.37 4.53 -9.05
C THR A 130 4.96 4.83 -9.53
N TYR A 131 3.99 4.01 -9.13
CA TYR A 131 2.61 4.15 -9.57
C TYR A 131 1.63 3.70 -8.49
N ARG A 132 0.38 4.16 -8.60
CA ARG A 132 -0.69 3.85 -7.67
C ARG A 132 -1.84 3.17 -8.38
N ILE A 133 -2.39 2.14 -7.75
CA ILE A 133 -3.63 1.48 -8.16
C ILE A 133 -4.58 1.52 -6.97
N SER A 134 -5.87 1.63 -7.25
CA SER A 134 -6.90 1.46 -6.24
C SER A 134 -8.11 0.74 -6.80
N PHE A 135 -8.82 0.03 -5.93
CA PHE A 135 -10.02 -0.70 -6.28
C PHE A 135 -10.89 -0.94 -5.04
N TYR A 136 -12.14 -1.28 -5.27
CA TYR A 136 -13.03 -1.76 -4.23
C TYR A 136 -12.94 -3.29 -4.15
N ASP A 137 -12.97 -3.82 -2.93
CA ASP A 137 -13.17 -5.25 -2.71
C ASP A 137 -14.47 -5.71 -3.36
N GLN A 138 -14.48 -6.92 -3.93
CA GLN A 138 -15.61 -7.49 -4.67
C GLN A 138 -16.91 -7.56 -3.87
N HIS A 139 -16.83 -7.58 -2.53
CA HIS A 139 -18.00 -7.63 -1.66
C HIS A 139 -18.54 -6.25 -1.29
N PHE A 140 -17.85 -5.17 -1.70
CA PHE A 140 -18.28 -3.81 -1.47
C PHE A 140 -19.61 -3.53 -2.20
N LYS A 141 -20.58 -3.00 -1.44
CA LYS A 141 -21.84 -2.49 -1.97
C LYS A 141 -21.94 -1.03 -1.56
N ARG A 142 -22.11 -0.12 -2.53
CA ARG A 142 -22.52 1.25 -2.23
C ARG A 142 -23.90 1.19 -1.58
N SER A 143 -23.96 1.57 -0.30
CA SER A 143 -25.21 1.80 0.43
C SER A 143 -25.87 3.09 -0.03
#